data_AF-A0A0D3L087-F1
#
_entry.id   AF-A0A0D3L087-F1
#
_cell.length_a   1.000
_cell.length_b   1.000
_cell.length_c   1.000
_cell.angle_alpha   90.00
_cell.angle_beta   90.00
_cell.angle_gamma   90.00
#
_symmetry.space_group_name_H-M   'P 1'
#
loop_
_entity.id
_entity.type
_entity.pdbx_description
1 polymer ?
#
loop_
_entity_poly.entity_id
_entity_poly.type
_entity_poly.pdbx_seq_one_letter_code
_entity_poly.pdbx_strand_id
1 'polypeptide(L)'
;LSARMPAWLVPYGELARWDRPIGTWLLLWPCLWSIALAAPAGTPPDPLLCSLFAAGAVAMRGAGCTVNDLWDRDFDRRVERTRHRPLARGALQPVTPALRLQAIGFLGAQLSVALGVLLALPLPAVAAGLASTPLWVLYPLAKRVTDWPQAAEMPSARS
;
A
#
# COMPACT_ATOMS: atom_id res chain seq x y z
N LEU A 1 -10.75 12.48 -7.93
CA LEU A 1 -9.30 12.72 -7.75
C LEU A 1 -8.60 13.01 -9.08
N SER A 2 -8.83 12.23 -10.15
CA SER A 2 -8.19 12.43 -11.46
C SER A 2 -8.47 13.78 -12.13
N ALA A 3 -9.60 14.45 -11.83
CA ALA A 3 -9.94 15.76 -12.40
C ALA A 3 -9.14 16.95 -11.79
N ARG A 4 -8.40 16.74 -10.68
CA ARG A 4 -7.63 17.79 -9.99
C ARG A 4 -6.12 17.58 -10.02
N MET A 5 -5.65 16.49 -10.65
CA MET A 5 -4.22 16.18 -10.76
C MET A 5 -3.75 16.42 -12.19
N PRO A 6 -2.50 16.87 -12.40
CA PRO A 6 -1.94 16.97 -13.75
C PRO A 6 -1.89 15.57 -14.38
N ALA A 7 -2.15 15.49 -15.68
CA ALA A 7 -2.36 14.22 -16.40
C ALA A 7 -1.21 13.21 -16.24
N TRP A 8 0.02 13.69 -16.06
CA TRP A 8 1.20 12.85 -15.84
C TRP A 8 1.25 12.19 -14.45
N LEU A 9 0.58 12.76 -13.43
CA LEU A 9 0.55 12.24 -12.06
C LEU A 9 -0.56 11.22 -11.82
N VAL A 10 -1.61 11.28 -12.64
CA VAL A 10 -2.77 10.35 -12.58
C VAL A 10 -2.36 8.87 -12.53
N PRO A 11 -1.48 8.35 -13.40
CA PRO A 11 -1.10 6.93 -13.35
C PRO A 11 -0.34 6.55 -12.06
N TYR A 12 0.44 7.46 -11.48
CA TYR A 12 1.12 7.21 -10.20
C TYR A 12 0.13 7.23 -9.02
N GLY A 13 -0.84 8.13 -9.04
CA GLY A 13 -1.91 8.18 -8.05
C GLY A 13 -2.81 6.95 -8.09
N GLU A 14 -3.14 6.44 -9.28
CA GLU A 14 -3.85 5.17 -9.44
C GLU A 14 -3.01 3.97 -8.99
N LEU A 15 -1.71 3.96 -9.28
CA LEU A 15 -0.80 2.88 -8.87
C LEU A 15 -0.66 2.82 -7.34
N ALA A 16 -0.49 3.98 -6.69
CA ALA A 16 -0.46 4.09 -5.23
C ALA A 16 -1.85 3.97 -4.57
N ARG A 17 -2.91 3.85 -5.38
CA ARG A 17 -4.32 3.79 -4.95
C ARG A 17 -4.79 4.96 -4.11
N TRP A 18 -4.34 6.17 -4.44
CA TRP A 18 -4.85 7.39 -3.81
C TRP A 18 -6.34 7.61 -4.06
N ASP A 19 -6.89 7.04 -5.13
CA ASP A 19 -8.32 7.02 -5.42
C ASP A 19 -9.13 6.19 -4.41
N ARG A 20 -8.51 5.23 -3.71
CA ARG A 20 -9.16 4.36 -2.70
C ARG A 20 -8.46 4.47 -1.34
N PRO A 21 -8.68 5.58 -0.61
CA PRO A 21 -7.96 5.88 0.63
C PRO A 21 -8.29 4.93 1.78
N ILE A 22 -9.39 4.15 1.70
CA ILE A 22 -9.80 3.17 2.71
C ILE A 22 -8.62 2.27 3.11
N GLY A 23 -7.81 1.85 2.14
CA GLY A 23 -6.64 1.02 2.40
C GLY A 23 -5.57 1.69 3.24
N THR A 24 -5.36 2.99 3.06
CA THR A 24 -4.45 3.80 3.86
C THR A 24 -5.01 4.03 5.26
N TRP A 25 -6.32 4.28 5.37
CA TRP A 25 -6.99 4.43 6.66
C TRP A 25 -6.91 3.16 7.51
N LEU A 26 -7.05 1.98 6.90
CA LEU A 26 -6.89 0.70 7.59
C LEU A 26 -5.50 0.50 8.18
N LEU A 27 -4.46 1.06 7.54
CA LEU A 27 -3.09 1.06 8.08
C LEU A 27 -2.89 2.15 9.14
N LEU A 28 -3.44 3.34 8.93
CA LEU A 28 -3.22 4.49 9.79
C LEU A 28 -4.00 4.42 11.10
N TRP A 29 -5.25 3.95 11.06
CA TRP A 29 -6.15 3.98 12.21
C TRP A 29 -5.60 3.22 13.42
N PRO A 30 -5.13 1.95 13.29
CA PRO A 30 -4.53 1.24 14.42
C PRO A 30 -3.33 1.99 15.01
N CYS A 31 -2.49 2.58 14.16
CA CYS A 31 -1.32 3.35 14.60
C CYS A 31 -1.72 4.59 15.41
N LEU A 32 -2.72 5.35 14.96
CA LEU A 32 -3.20 6.53 15.69
C LEU A 32 -3.78 6.15 17.06
N TRP A 33 -4.51 5.03 17.15
CA TRP A 33 -5.01 4.53 18.41
C TRP A 33 -3.88 4.08 19.35
N SER A 34 -2.86 3.40 18.82
CA SER A 34 -1.69 3.04 19.62
C SER A 34 -0.95 4.27 20.16
N ILE A 35 -0.79 5.33 19.36
CA ILE A 35 -0.15 6.58 19.82
C ILE A 35 -1.01 7.25 20.90
N ALA A 36 -2.33 7.32 20.70
CA ALA A 36 -3.24 7.92 21.68
C ALA A 36 -3.27 7.14 23.00
N LEU A 37 -3.23 5.81 22.95
CA LEU A 37 -3.17 4.96 24.14
C LEU A 37 -1.83 5.02 24.87
N ALA A 38 -0.74 5.28 24.14
CA ALA A 38 0.59 5.44 24.72
C ALA A 38 0.82 6.84 25.31
N ALA A 39 -0.01 7.83 24.96
CA ALA A 39 0.11 9.19 25.46
C ALA A 39 -0.27 9.26 26.96
N PRO A 40 0.42 10.08 27.77
CA PRO A 40 0.03 10.33 29.16
C PRO A 40 -1.41 10.83 29.29
N ALA A 41 -2.09 10.42 30.36
CA ALA A 41 -3.47 10.82 30.61
C ALA A 41 -3.62 12.36 30.62
N GLY A 42 -4.56 12.87 29.82
CA GLY A 42 -4.82 14.31 29.69
C GLY A 42 -3.90 15.05 28.72
N THR A 43 -2.97 14.36 28.05
CA THR A 43 -2.13 14.96 27.00
C THR A 43 -2.55 14.52 25.61
N PRO A 44 -2.53 15.42 24.60
CA PRO A 44 -2.79 15.02 23.22
C PRO A 44 -1.65 14.13 22.69
N PRO A 45 -1.95 13.22 21.73
CA PRO A 45 -0.93 12.43 21.07
C PRO A 45 0.09 13.32 20.35
N ASP A 46 1.35 12.88 20.32
CA ASP A 46 2.45 13.63 19.69
C ASP A 46 2.15 13.86 18.19
N PRO A 47 1.97 15.12 17.75
CA PRO A 47 1.63 15.43 16.36
C PRO A 47 2.73 15.02 15.39
N LEU A 48 4.00 15.03 15.81
CA LEU A 48 5.12 14.57 14.97
C LEU A 48 4.98 13.07 14.71
N LEU A 49 4.75 12.28 15.76
CA LEU A 49 4.57 10.83 15.63
C LEU A 49 3.34 10.49 14.78
N CYS A 50 2.22 11.19 14.97
CA CYS A 50 1.05 11.03 14.11
C CYS A 50 1.35 11.33 12.64
N SER A 51 2.12 12.39 12.35
CA SER A 51 2.50 12.75 10.98
C SER A 51 3.44 11.73 10.34
N LEU A 52 4.39 11.18 11.09
CA LEU A 52 5.29 10.11 10.65
C LEU A 52 4.52 8.83 10.28
N PHE A 53 3.59 8.39 11.14
CA PHE A 53 2.75 7.22 10.84
C PHE A 53 1.77 7.48 9.69
N ALA A 54 1.26 8.71 9.52
CA ALA A 54 0.44 9.08 8.37
C ALA A 54 1.24 9.00 7.05
N ALA A 55 2.45 9.57 7.01
CA ALA A 55 3.33 9.48 5.86
C ALA A 55 3.72 8.03 5.56
N GLY A 56 4.07 7.26 6.61
CA GLY A 56 4.39 5.85 6.50
C GLY A 56 3.22 5.02 5.97
N ALA A 57 2.00 5.25 6.43
CA ALA A 57 0.81 4.53 5.96
C ALA A 57 0.51 4.79 4.48
N VAL A 58 0.63 6.04 4.03
CA VAL A 58 0.46 6.41 2.61
C VAL A 58 1.56 5.74 1.76
N ALA A 59 2.82 5.86 2.18
CA ALA A 59 3.96 5.31 1.46
C ALA A 59 3.90 3.77 1.37
N MET A 60 3.64 3.09 2.50
CA MET A 60 3.61 1.63 2.56
C MET A 60 2.40 1.04 1.83
N ARG A 61 1.23 1.68 1.91
CA ARG A 61 0.07 1.28 1.10
C ARG A 61 0.39 1.40 -0.39
N GLY A 62 0.97 2.53 -0.78
CA GLY A 62 1.38 2.78 -2.15
C GLY A 62 2.40 1.74 -2.64
N ALA A 63 3.45 1.48 -1.86
CA ALA A 63 4.48 0.50 -2.18
C ALA A 63 3.90 -0.91 -2.34
N GLY A 64 3.04 -1.35 -1.41
CA GLY A 64 2.39 -2.65 -1.49
C GLY A 64 1.49 -2.80 -2.71
N CYS A 65 0.74 -1.75 -3.07
CA CYS A 65 -0.06 -1.74 -4.30
C CYS A 65 0.80 -1.78 -5.55
N THR A 66 1.90 -1.01 -5.59
CA THR A 66 2.88 -1.01 -6.68
C THR A 66 3.50 -2.39 -6.89
N VAL A 67 3.94 -3.06 -5.81
CA VAL A 67 4.53 -4.41 -5.86
C VAL A 67 3.51 -5.45 -6.33
N ASN A 68 2.27 -5.39 -5.82
CA ASN A 68 1.22 -6.31 -6.24
C ASN A 68 0.90 -6.15 -7.73
N ASP A 69 0.74 -4.93 -8.22
CA ASP A 69 0.47 -4.69 -9.64
C ASP A 69 1.69 -5.03 -10.53
N LEU A 70 2.92 -4.96 -10.01
CA LEU A 70 4.15 -5.42 -10.68
C LEU A 70 4.17 -6.95 -10.83
N TRP A 71 3.80 -7.70 -9.79
CA TRP A 71 3.75 -9.17 -9.81
C TRP A 71 2.56 -9.70 -10.61
N ASP A 72 1.39 -9.08 -10.49
CA ASP A 72 0.14 -9.57 -11.10
C ASP A 72 -0.07 -9.05 -12.53
N ARG A 73 0.83 -8.23 -13.09
CA ARG A 73 0.68 -7.54 -14.38
C ARG A 73 0.17 -8.43 -15.52
N ASP A 74 0.80 -9.59 -15.72
CA ASP A 74 0.50 -10.45 -16.88
C ASP A 74 -0.79 -11.24 -16.67
N PHE A 75 -1.17 -11.48 -15.41
CA PHE A 75 -2.44 -12.08 -15.03
C PHE A 75 -3.58 -11.06 -15.11
N ASP A 76 -3.39 -9.86 -14.56
CA ASP A 76 -4.39 -8.78 -14.54
C ASP A 76 -4.78 -8.30 -15.94
N ARG A 77 -3.88 -8.43 -16.93
CA ARG A 77 -4.19 -8.19 -18.35
C ARG A 77 -5.26 -9.14 -18.92
N ARG A 78 -5.41 -10.34 -18.37
CA ARG A 78 -6.30 -11.39 -18.86
C ARG A 78 -7.67 -11.39 -18.15
N VAL A 79 -7.87 -10.53 -17.16
CA VAL A 79 -9.08 -10.51 -16.32
C VAL A 79 -9.87 -9.21 -16.53
N GLU A 80 -11.14 -9.34 -16.91
CA GLU A 80 -12.08 -8.24 -17.20
C GLU A 80 -12.07 -7.13 -16.13
N ARG A 81 -12.02 -7.51 -14.84
CA ARG A 81 -12.09 -6.59 -13.70
C ARG A 81 -10.79 -5.83 -13.42
N THR A 82 -9.62 -6.40 -13.73
CA THR A 82 -8.30 -5.82 -13.39
C THR A 82 -7.50 -5.36 -14.60
N ARG A 83 -7.99 -5.59 -15.83
CA ARG A 83 -7.37 -5.11 -17.07
C ARG A 83 -7.16 -3.59 -17.12
N HIS A 84 -7.97 -2.82 -16.37
CA HIS A 84 -7.90 -1.36 -16.34
C HIS A 84 -6.80 -0.81 -15.40
N ARG A 85 -6.10 -1.65 -14.64
CA ARG A 85 -5.02 -1.20 -13.75
C ARG A 85 -3.89 -0.52 -14.55
N PRO A 86 -3.18 0.47 -13.98
CA PRO A 86 -2.20 1.28 -14.73
C PRO A 86 -1.11 0.46 -15.41
N LEU A 87 -0.59 -0.56 -14.71
CA LEU A 87 0.44 -1.46 -15.22
C LEU A 87 -0.13 -2.51 -16.21
N ALA A 88 -1.36 -2.96 -16.03
CA ALA A 88 -2.02 -3.92 -16.92
C ALA A 88 -2.43 -3.28 -18.27
N ARG A 89 -3.13 -2.13 -18.23
CA ARG A 89 -3.57 -1.38 -19.42
C ARG A 89 -2.45 -0.67 -20.14
N GLY A 90 -1.34 -0.42 -19.44
CA GLY A 90 -0.19 0.25 -20.01
C GLY A 90 -0.17 1.76 -19.97
N ALA A 91 -0.95 2.35 -19.07
CA ALA A 91 -0.77 3.76 -18.71
C ALA A 91 0.64 4.01 -18.14
N LEU A 92 1.28 2.96 -17.61
CA LEU A 92 2.70 2.93 -17.22
C LEU A 92 3.47 1.83 -17.98
N GLN A 93 3.03 1.39 -19.18
CA GLN A 93 3.65 0.26 -19.88
C GLN A 93 5.05 0.60 -20.40
N PRO A 94 6.01 -0.34 -20.29
CA PRO A 94 7.16 -0.36 -21.15
C PRO A 94 6.78 -1.02 -22.48
N VAL A 95 6.69 -0.22 -23.56
CA VAL A 95 7.21 -0.68 -24.86
C VAL A 95 8.75 -0.55 -24.87
N THR A 96 9.33 0.07 -23.83
CA THR A 96 10.78 0.34 -23.70
C THR A 96 11.25 0.11 -22.25
N PRO A 97 12.46 -0.44 -22.02
CA PRO A 97 13.03 -0.69 -20.68
C PRO A 97 13.06 0.52 -19.73
N ALA A 98 13.03 1.74 -20.26
CA ALA A 98 13.06 3.00 -19.50
C ALA A 98 11.85 3.23 -18.56
N LEU A 99 10.67 2.67 -18.84
CA LEU A 99 9.47 2.94 -18.04
C LEU A 99 9.30 1.97 -16.84
N ARG A 100 9.88 0.77 -16.94
CA ARG A 100 10.02 -0.14 -15.78
C ARG A 100 10.85 0.51 -14.67
N LEU A 101 11.88 1.25 -15.06
CA LEU A 101 12.67 2.09 -14.16
C LEU A 101 11.84 3.18 -13.47
N GLN A 102 10.77 3.70 -14.08
CA GLN A 102 9.90 4.69 -13.43
C GLN A 102 9.01 4.07 -12.36
N ALA A 103 8.40 2.90 -12.63
CA ALA A 103 7.62 2.20 -11.61
C ALA A 103 8.51 1.70 -10.46
N ILE A 104 9.71 1.20 -10.77
CA ILE A 104 10.72 0.82 -9.78
C ILE A 104 11.24 2.06 -9.04
N GLY A 105 11.46 3.18 -9.72
CA GLY A 105 11.89 4.44 -9.10
C GLY A 105 10.83 5.02 -8.18
N PHE A 106 9.55 4.93 -8.56
CA PHE A 106 8.43 5.31 -7.71
C PHE A 106 8.30 4.39 -6.49
N LEU A 107 8.43 3.08 -6.68
CA LEU A 107 8.53 2.12 -5.58
C LEU A 107 9.71 2.45 -4.67
N GLY A 108 10.87 2.75 -5.26
CA GLY A 108 12.08 3.17 -4.55
C GLY A 108 11.82 4.40 -3.70
N ALA A 109 11.17 5.44 -4.27
CA ALA A 109 10.79 6.64 -3.53
C ALA A 109 9.82 6.33 -2.38
N GLN A 110 8.81 5.48 -2.60
CA GLN A 110 7.87 5.05 -1.55
C GLN A 110 8.61 4.30 -0.42
N LEU A 111 9.53 3.40 -0.77
CA LEU A 111 10.36 2.66 0.19
C LEU A 111 11.35 3.57 0.91
N SER A 112 11.91 4.58 0.25
CA SER A 112 12.79 5.58 0.88
C SER A 112 12.04 6.41 1.90
N VAL A 113 10.80 6.82 1.62
CA VAL A 113 9.94 7.51 2.60
C VAL A 113 9.63 6.58 3.78
N ALA A 114 9.25 5.33 3.51
CA ALA A 114 8.98 4.36 4.56
C ALA A 114 10.22 4.07 5.43
N LEU A 115 11.40 3.98 4.82
CA LEU A 115 12.68 3.83 5.52
C LEU A 115 13.00 5.07 6.35
N GLY A 116 12.80 6.28 5.82
CA GLY A 116 12.98 7.52 6.56
C GLY A 116 12.11 7.59 7.82
N VAL A 117 10.85 7.16 7.71
CA VAL A 117 9.95 7.02 8.87
C VAL A 117 10.49 5.97 9.84
N LEU A 118 10.93 4.80 9.36
CA LEU A 118 11.47 3.75 10.21
C LEU A 118 12.72 4.19 10.99
N LEU A 119 13.62 4.93 10.35
CA LEU A 119 14.84 5.47 10.96
C LEU A 119 14.56 6.60 11.97
N ALA A 120 13.41 7.28 11.85
CA ALA A 120 12.97 8.29 12.80
C ALA A 120 12.31 7.68 14.06
N LEU A 121 12.06 6.37 14.08
CA LEU A 121 11.41 5.67 15.19
C LEU A 121 12.44 5.07 16.18
N PRO A 122 12.09 4.96 17.47
CA PRO A 122 12.95 4.32 18.46
C PRO A 122 13.06 2.81 18.19
N LEU A 123 14.17 2.21 18.62
CA LEU A 123 14.51 0.79 18.36
C LEU A 123 13.38 -0.22 18.70
N PRO A 124 12.61 -0.07 19.79
CA PRO A 124 11.49 -0.97 20.10
C PRO A 124 10.39 -0.95 19.02
N ALA A 125 10.09 0.22 18.45
CA ALA A 125 9.11 0.36 17.38
C ALA A 125 9.60 -0.28 16.07
N VAL A 126 10.89 -0.14 15.78
CA VAL A 126 11.53 -0.82 14.63
C VAL A 126 11.46 -2.34 14.80
N ALA A 127 11.80 -2.84 15.99
CA ALA A 127 11.75 -4.28 16.29
C ALA A 127 10.32 -4.84 16.16
N ALA A 128 9.32 -4.13 16.68
CA ALA A 128 7.91 -4.51 16.54
C ALA A 128 7.46 -4.53 15.07
N GLY A 129 7.88 -3.52 14.29
CA GLY A 129 7.64 -3.48 12.85
C GLY A 129 8.23 -4.68 12.12
N LEU A 130 9.51 -5.00 12.38
CA LEU A 130 10.18 -6.15 11.79
C LEU A 130 9.52 -7.48 12.18
N ALA A 131 9.11 -7.62 13.45
CA ALA A 131 8.40 -8.80 13.94
C ALA A 131 7.04 -9.02 13.26
N SER A 132 6.41 -7.97 12.71
CA SER A 132 5.16 -8.07 11.96
C SER A 132 5.34 -8.49 10.49
N THR A 133 6.55 -8.34 9.93
CA THR A 133 6.87 -8.66 8.52
C THR A 133 6.47 -10.09 8.09
N PRO A 134 6.68 -11.14 8.92
CA PRO A 134 6.25 -12.49 8.57
C PRO A 134 4.76 -12.59 8.25
N LEU A 135 3.89 -11.87 8.98
CA LEU A 135 2.44 -11.88 8.71
C LEU A 135 2.13 -11.31 7.31
N TRP A 136 2.86 -10.28 6.92
CA TRP A 136 2.71 -9.61 5.63
C TRP A 136 3.17 -10.49 4.46
N VAL A 137 4.21 -11.29 4.67
CA VAL A 137 4.73 -12.25 3.67
C VAL A 137 3.87 -13.50 3.58
N LEU A 138 3.36 -13.98 4.72
CA LEU A 138 2.54 -15.18 4.78
C LEU A 138 1.19 -14.99 4.09
N TYR A 139 0.58 -13.80 4.13
CA TYR A 139 -0.73 -13.57 3.52
C TYR A 139 -0.77 -13.81 1.99
N PRO A 140 0.13 -13.23 1.17
CA PRO A 140 0.19 -13.54 -0.27
C PRO A 140 0.54 -15.00 -0.56
N LEU A 141 1.37 -15.63 0.28
CA LEU A 141 1.74 -17.04 0.12
C LEU A 141 0.55 -17.96 0.44
N ALA A 142 -0.19 -17.67 1.51
CA ALA A 142 -1.40 -18.41 1.87
C ALA A 142 -2.43 -18.37 0.74
N LYS A 143 -2.61 -17.20 0.10
CA LYS A 143 -3.48 -17.06 -1.07
C LYS A 143 -3.07 -17.94 -2.27
N ARG A 144 -1.81 -18.37 -2.37
CA ARG A 144 -1.32 -19.26 -3.43
C ARG A 144 -1.46 -20.75 -3.10
N VAL A 145 -1.72 -21.07 -1.83
CA VAL A 145 -1.81 -22.46 -1.34
C VAL A 145 -3.23 -22.83 -0.91
N THR A 146 -4.07 -21.84 -0.60
CA THR A 146 -5.45 -22.06 -0.12
C THR A 146 -6.49 -21.41 -1.04
N ASP A 147 -7.30 -22.23 -1.71
CA ASP A 147 -8.49 -21.84 -2.50
C ASP A 147 -9.71 -21.70 -1.59
N TRP A 148 -9.64 -20.84 -0.58
CA TRP A 148 -10.74 -20.59 0.36
C TRP A 148 -11.44 -19.25 0.09
N PRO A 149 -12.38 -19.20 -0.88
CA PRO A 149 -13.15 -17.99 -1.15
C PRO A 149 -14.04 -17.59 0.04
N GLN A 150 -14.47 -18.52 0.90
CA GLN A 150 -15.37 -18.24 2.03
C GLN A 150 -14.72 -17.60 3.28
N ALA A 151 -13.39 -17.58 3.40
CA ALA A 151 -12.70 -16.71 4.38
C ALA A 151 -12.57 -15.26 3.87
N ALA A 152 -12.86 -15.03 2.58
CA ALA A 152 -12.78 -13.75 1.90
C ALA A 152 -14.16 -13.14 1.56
N GLU A 153 -15.25 -13.89 1.53
CA GLU A 153 -16.63 -13.38 1.39
C GLU A 153 -17.64 -14.49 1.74
N MET A 154 -18.63 -14.19 2.59
CA MET A 154 -19.77 -15.08 2.86
C MET A 154 -20.61 -15.33 1.60
N PRO A 155 -21.31 -16.47 1.51
CA PRO A 155 -21.79 -17.05 0.25
C PRO A 155 -23.08 -16.43 -0.29
N SER A 156 -23.13 -16.34 -1.63
CA SER A 156 -24.29 -16.46 -2.52
C SER A 156 -25.56 -15.63 -2.24
N ALA A 157 -25.92 -14.77 -3.19
CA ALA A 157 -27.30 -14.67 -3.64
C ALA A 157 -27.34 -14.91 -5.15
N ARG A 158 -27.95 -16.03 -5.53
CA ARG A 158 -28.37 -16.34 -6.90
C ARG A 158 -29.57 -15.46 -7.24
N SER A 159 -29.61 -14.94 -8.47
CA SER A 159 -30.76 -15.00 -9.41
C SER A 159 -30.33 -14.36 -10.72
#